data_AF-A0A3E2UC36-F1
#
_entry.id   AF-A0A3E2UC36-F1
#
_cell.length_a   1.000
_cell.length_b   1.000
_cell.length_c   1.000
_cell.angle_alpha   90.00
_cell.angle_beta   90.00
_cell.angle_gamma   90.00
#
_symmetry.space_group_name_H-M   'P 1'
#
loop_
_entity.id
_entity.type
_entity.pdbx_description
1 polymer ?
#
loop_
_entity_poly.entity_id
_entity_poly.type
_entity_poly.pdbx_seq_one_letter_code
_entity_poly.pdbx_strand_id
1 'polypeptide(L)'
;MKMFKKIMAVALVGVMALSMLTGCAVTNAIIEDKAEKALESAWRTHDNTDVNFKSVNFTGEKAYKDAKESVNKGNTKVKEGVAQVFVQADGNYTVVVVAEPKSAKKVDSWKNLADKVLVAAGWENGVYLNGTNSKTAKVDIETGIKGKNFEDTNKDDTYTIFVFAKTKPAYDKK
;
A
#
# COMPACT_ATOMS: atom_id res chain seq x y z
N MET A 1 31.31 21.68 10.86
CA MET A 1 31.50 20.80 9.69
C MET A 1 30.13 20.37 9.19
N LYS A 2 29.71 20.94 8.05
CA LYS A 2 28.48 20.61 7.33
C LYS A 2 28.71 19.29 6.59
N MET A 3 27.93 18.26 6.90
CA MET A 3 27.95 16.97 6.18
C MET A 3 26.55 16.66 5.65
N PHE A 4 26.06 17.53 4.77
CA PHE A 4 25.05 17.16 3.78
C PHE A 4 25.76 16.35 2.71
N LYS A 5 25.62 15.01 2.73
CA LYS A 5 25.88 14.13 1.59
C LYS A 5 25.63 12.69 2.03
N LYS A 6 24.41 12.18 1.79
CA LYS A 6 24.08 10.81 1.34
C LYS A 6 22.61 10.78 0.88
N ILE A 7 22.33 11.38 -0.28
CA ILE A 7 21.20 10.95 -1.11
C ILE A 7 21.86 10.32 -2.32
N MET A 8 22.00 8.99 -2.30
CA MET A 8 22.38 8.23 -3.48
C MET A 8 21.62 6.91 -3.45
N ALA A 9 21.05 6.60 -4.63
CA ALA A 9 20.21 5.46 -4.98
C ALA A 9 18.71 5.57 -4.61
N VAL A 10 18.06 6.63 -5.11
CA VAL A 10 16.70 6.49 -5.63
C VAL A 10 16.85 6.18 -7.12
N ALA A 11 16.04 5.24 -7.60
CA ALA A 11 15.93 4.73 -8.98
C ALA A 11 16.77 3.48 -9.25
N LEU A 12 16.11 2.31 -9.23
CA LEU A 12 15.65 1.66 -10.46
C LEU A 12 14.80 0.43 -10.09
N VAL A 13 13.93 0.02 -11.02
CA VAL A 13 13.21 -1.26 -11.11
C VAL A 13 11.95 -1.50 -10.27
N GLY A 14 10.82 -1.36 -10.97
CA GLY A 14 9.50 -1.90 -10.59
C GLY A 14 8.49 -1.83 -11.74
N VAL A 15 8.72 -1.00 -12.76
CA VAL A 15 7.83 -0.83 -13.91
C VAL A 15 8.12 -1.87 -15.00
N MET A 16 7.89 -3.16 -14.73
CA MET A 16 7.99 -4.19 -15.79
C MET A 16 6.73 -5.04 -15.94
N ALA A 17 5.55 -4.41 -15.77
CA ALA A 17 4.26 -5.00 -16.14
C ALA A 17 3.19 -3.99 -16.64
N LEU A 18 3.58 -2.77 -17.05
CA LEU A 18 2.61 -1.77 -17.56
C LEU A 18 2.20 -1.96 -19.02
N SER A 19 2.95 -2.75 -19.78
CA SER A 19 2.75 -2.96 -21.20
C SER A 19 1.58 -3.92 -21.44
N MET A 20 0.35 -3.40 -21.36
CA MET A 20 -0.89 -3.83 -22.04
C MET A 20 -2.17 -3.32 -21.34
N LEU A 21 -2.06 -2.46 -20.33
CA LEU A 21 -3.22 -2.05 -19.54
C LEU A 21 -4.10 -1.03 -20.30
N THR A 22 -5.39 -1.34 -20.40
CA THR A 22 -6.46 -0.47 -20.91
C THR A 22 -6.54 0.84 -20.11
N GLY A 23 -7.16 1.90 -20.64
CA GLY A 23 -7.06 3.26 -20.07
C GLY A 23 -7.40 3.43 -18.58
N CYS A 24 -8.31 2.63 -18.02
CA CYS A 24 -8.57 2.60 -16.57
C CYS A 24 -7.41 1.98 -15.79
N ALA A 25 -6.82 0.92 -16.33
CA ALA A 25 -5.76 0.19 -15.69
C ALA A 25 -4.42 0.98 -15.72
N VAL A 26 -4.17 1.80 -16.74
CA VAL A 26 -3.04 2.76 -16.74
C VAL A 26 -3.17 3.78 -15.60
N THR A 27 -4.38 4.28 -15.36
CA THR A 27 -4.62 5.25 -14.28
C THR A 27 -4.37 4.62 -12.91
N ASN A 28 -4.87 3.41 -12.69
CA ASN A 28 -4.68 2.69 -11.43
C ASN A 28 -3.21 2.43 -11.15
N ALA A 29 -2.46 1.97 -12.15
CA ALA A 29 -1.03 1.70 -11.95
C ALA A 29 -0.21 2.97 -11.67
N ILE A 30 -0.62 4.14 -12.19
CA ILE A 30 -0.02 5.43 -11.79
C ILE A 30 -0.31 5.73 -10.32
N ILE A 31 -1.53 5.48 -9.86
CA ILE A 31 -1.93 5.71 -8.47
C ILE A 31 -1.15 4.78 -7.53
N GLU A 32 -1.04 3.49 -7.88
CA GLU A 32 -0.27 2.48 -7.15
C GLU A 32 1.22 2.86 -7.04
N ASP A 33 1.84 3.32 -8.14
CA ASP A 33 3.22 3.88 -8.13
C ASP A 33 3.36 5.07 -7.16
N LYS A 34 2.34 5.94 -7.08
CA LYS A 34 2.38 7.09 -6.16
C LYS A 34 2.22 6.67 -4.71
N ALA A 35 1.36 5.71 -4.44
CA ALA A 35 1.17 5.15 -3.11
C ALA A 35 2.43 4.41 -2.64
N GLU A 36 3.06 3.60 -3.49
CA GLU A 36 4.32 2.88 -3.19
C GLU A 36 5.45 3.85 -2.83
N LYS A 37 5.71 4.87 -3.68
CA LYS A 37 6.73 5.89 -3.39
C LYS A 37 6.47 6.67 -2.10
N ALA A 38 5.20 6.90 -1.79
CA ALA A 38 4.82 7.54 -0.53
C ALA A 38 5.08 6.61 0.67
N LEU A 39 4.88 5.29 0.53
CA LEU A 39 5.23 4.30 1.56
C LEU A 39 6.74 4.25 1.82
N GLU A 40 7.57 4.24 0.76
CA GLU A 40 9.03 4.28 0.90
C GLU A 40 9.48 5.54 1.65
N SER A 41 8.92 6.70 1.26
CA SER A 41 9.21 7.97 1.94
C SER A 41 8.73 7.98 3.39
N ALA A 42 7.57 7.38 3.68
CA ALA A 42 7.04 7.29 5.03
C ALA A 42 7.92 6.39 5.91
N TRP A 43 8.36 5.23 5.39
CA TRP A 43 9.27 4.34 6.11
C TRP A 43 10.58 5.03 6.46
N ARG A 44 11.18 5.72 5.48
CA ARG A 44 12.41 6.48 5.68
C ARG A 44 12.26 7.57 6.75
N THR A 45 11.05 8.12 6.93
CA THR A 45 10.79 9.11 7.98
C THR A 45 10.77 8.47 9.38
N HIS A 46 10.29 7.23 9.51
CA HIS A 46 10.22 6.51 10.79
C HIS A 46 11.56 5.89 11.22
N ASP A 47 12.23 5.16 10.33
CA ASP A 47 13.39 4.32 10.68
C ASP A 47 14.72 4.88 10.14
N ASN A 48 14.70 6.04 9.47
CA ASN A 48 15.83 6.62 8.74
C ASN A 48 16.54 5.62 7.80
N THR A 49 15.80 4.59 7.37
CA THR A 49 16.29 3.49 6.54
C THR A 49 15.54 3.48 5.23
N ASP A 50 16.27 3.20 4.16
CA ASP A 50 15.70 3.01 2.82
C ASP A 50 15.16 1.58 2.71
N VAL A 51 13.85 1.44 2.50
CA VAL A 51 13.18 0.17 2.23
C VAL A 51 12.57 0.25 0.86
N ASN A 52 13.04 -0.61 -0.05
CA ASN A 52 12.47 -0.70 -1.39
C ASN A 52 11.26 -1.63 -1.36
N PHE A 53 10.07 -1.07 -1.59
CA PHE A 53 8.87 -1.88 -1.73
C PHE A 53 8.87 -2.56 -3.10
N LYS A 54 8.59 -3.86 -3.12
CA LYS A 54 8.42 -4.63 -4.35
C LYS A 54 6.93 -4.89 -4.52
N SER A 55 6.36 -4.31 -5.57
CA SER A 55 5.00 -4.61 -6.00
C SER A 55 4.90 -6.09 -6.36
N VAL A 56 3.92 -6.77 -5.78
CA VAL A 56 3.60 -8.19 -6.01
C VAL A 56 2.10 -8.36 -6.09
N ASN A 57 1.63 -9.45 -6.68
CA ASN A 57 0.20 -9.72 -6.77
C ASN A 57 -0.25 -10.66 -5.66
N PHE A 58 -1.00 -10.13 -4.70
CA PHE A 58 -1.67 -10.87 -3.63
C PHE A 58 -3.20 -10.88 -3.80
N THR A 59 -3.72 -10.48 -4.97
CA THR A 59 -5.17 -10.52 -5.26
C THR A 59 -5.78 -11.93 -5.22
N GLY A 60 -4.93 -12.96 -5.40
CA GLY A 60 -5.32 -14.36 -5.27
C GLY A 60 -5.50 -14.81 -3.81
N GLU A 61 -4.91 -14.10 -2.85
CA GLU A 61 -4.88 -14.47 -1.45
C GLU A 61 -6.23 -14.23 -0.78
N LYS A 62 -6.58 -15.12 0.17
CA LYS A 62 -7.83 -14.99 0.94
C LYS A 62 -7.90 -13.64 1.66
N ALA A 63 -6.75 -13.19 2.16
CA ALA A 63 -6.56 -11.91 2.81
C ALA A 63 -7.13 -10.73 2.02
N TYR A 64 -6.68 -10.59 0.76
CA TYR A 64 -7.18 -9.56 -0.15
C TYR A 64 -8.68 -9.74 -0.45
N LYS A 65 -9.09 -10.97 -0.78
CA LYS A 65 -10.46 -11.27 -1.22
C LYS A 65 -11.48 -10.92 -0.14
N ASP A 66 -11.21 -11.29 1.11
CA ASP A 66 -12.06 -10.97 2.26
C ASP A 66 -12.16 -9.45 2.47
N ALA A 67 -11.03 -8.74 2.39
CA ALA A 67 -11.01 -7.28 2.55
C ALA A 67 -11.80 -6.58 1.45
N LYS A 68 -11.58 -6.97 0.19
CA LYS A 68 -12.30 -6.44 -0.98
C LYS A 68 -13.80 -6.71 -0.89
N GLU A 69 -14.19 -7.92 -0.50
CA GLU A 69 -15.59 -8.28 -0.31
C GLU A 69 -16.23 -7.44 0.81
N SER A 70 -15.52 -7.22 1.92
CA SER A 70 -15.98 -6.38 3.02
C SER A 70 -16.18 -4.92 2.59
N VAL A 71 -15.29 -4.37 1.78
CA VAL A 71 -15.42 -3.02 1.19
C VAL A 71 -16.61 -2.95 0.23
N ASN A 72 -16.71 -3.90 -0.71
CA ASN A 72 -17.80 -3.95 -1.69
C ASN A 72 -19.20 -4.03 -1.02
N LYS A 73 -19.30 -4.79 0.08
CA LYS A 73 -20.55 -4.92 0.86
C LYS A 73 -20.82 -3.72 1.76
N GLY A 74 -19.88 -2.79 1.92
CA GLY A 74 -19.99 -1.65 2.81
C GLY A 74 -19.84 -1.98 4.30
N ASN A 75 -19.31 -3.17 4.60
CA ASN A 75 -18.96 -3.59 5.97
C ASN A 75 -17.69 -2.88 6.44
N THR A 76 -16.73 -2.67 5.54
CA THR A 76 -15.56 -1.83 5.77
C THR A 76 -15.75 -0.51 5.05
N LYS A 77 -15.76 0.59 5.82
CA LYS A 77 -15.85 1.95 5.33
C LYS A 77 -14.82 2.77 6.09
N VAL A 78 -13.95 3.45 5.37
CA VAL A 78 -12.85 4.23 5.94
C VAL A 78 -13.03 5.68 5.58
N LYS A 79 -12.88 6.58 6.56
CA LYS A 79 -12.92 8.03 6.33
C LYS A 79 -11.71 8.50 5.51
N GLU A 80 -11.91 9.53 4.67
CA GLU A 80 -10.81 10.17 3.94
C GLU A 80 -9.66 10.56 4.88
N GLY A 81 -8.43 10.23 4.47
CA GLY A 81 -7.22 10.52 5.24
C GLY A 81 -7.01 9.63 6.46
N VAL A 82 -7.76 8.53 6.62
CA VAL A 82 -7.57 7.51 7.67
C VAL A 82 -7.15 6.19 7.04
N ALA A 83 -6.38 5.39 7.78
CA ALA A 83 -6.05 4.02 7.44
C ALA A 83 -6.59 3.06 8.49
N GLN A 84 -7.21 1.96 8.04
CA GLN A 84 -7.81 0.96 8.89
C GLN A 84 -7.22 -0.41 8.58
N VAL A 85 -6.70 -1.09 9.61
CA VAL A 85 -6.30 -2.49 9.47
C VAL A 85 -7.54 -3.36 9.27
N PHE A 86 -7.51 -4.22 8.27
CA PHE A 86 -8.48 -5.28 8.09
C PHE A 86 -7.96 -6.52 8.82
N VAL A 87 -8.63 -6.88 9.91
CA VAL A 87 -8.23 -8.02 10.74
C VAL A 87 -8.62 -9.32 10.04
N GLN A 88 -7.64 -10.21 9.90
CA GLN A 88 -7.76 -11.45 9.15
C GLN A 88 -7.50 -12.61 10.09
N ALA A 89 -8.11 -13.76 9.80
CA ALA A 89 -7.79 -14.99 10.51
C ALA A 89 -6.37 -15.49 10.16
N ASP A 90 -5.90 -15.22 8.95
CA ASP A 90 -4.55 -15.57 8.49
C ASP A 90 -3.53 -14.51 8.94
N GLY A 91 -2.54 -14.92 9.74
CA GLY A 91 -1.46 -14.08 10.24
C GLY A 91 -0.31 -13.84 9.26
N ASN A 92 -0.38 -14.38 8.03
CA ASN A 92 0.67 -14.25 7.02
C ASN A 92 0.74 -12.88 6.34
N TYR A 93 -0.36 -12.13 6.35
CA TYR A 93 -0.48 -10.84 5.69
C TYR A 93 -1.01 -9.77 6.65
N THR A 94 -0.62 -8.54 6.41
CA THR A 94 -1.25 -7.37 7.03
C THR A 94 -2.01 -6.62 5.94
N VAL A 95 -3.32 -6.46 6.11
CA VAL A 95 -4.15 -5.75 5.15
C VAL A 95 -4.59 -4.42 5.74
N VAL A 96 -4.41 -3.34 4.98
CA VAL A 96 -4.83 -1.99 5.35
C VAL A 96 -5.69 -1.41 4.26
N VAL A 97 -6.83 -0.85 4.64
CA VAL A 97 -7.80 -0.22 3.75
C VAL A 97 -7.80 1.29 4.00
N VAL A 98 -7.83 2.06 2.93
CA VAL A 98 -7.98 3.52 2.96
C VAL A 98 -9.00 3.97 1.93
N ALA A 99 -9.68 5.08 2.19
CA ALA A 99 -10.34 5.82 1.12
C ALA A 99 -9.27 6.44 0.20
N GLU A 100 -9.48 6.34 -1.11
CA GLU A 100 -8.57 6.90 -2.11
C GLU A 100 -8.58 8.44 -1.99
N PRO A 101 -7.39 9.08 -1.90
CA PRO A 101 -7.33 10.53 -1.80
C PRO A 101 -7.78 11.19 -3.11
N LYS A 102 -8.49 12.34 -3.03
CA LYS A 102 -9.06 13.06 -4.18
C LYS A 102 -8.08 13.35 -5.34
N SER A 103 -6.78 13.41 -5.07
CA SER A 103 -5.72 13.62 -6.07
C SER A 103 -4.72 12.46 -6.09
N ALA A 104 -5.22 11.22 -6.04
CA ALA A 104 -4.41 9.99 -5.96
C ALA A 104 -3.33 9.83 -7.06
N LYS A 105 -3.45 10.53 -8.19
CA LYS A 105 -2.40 10.59 -9.23
C LYS A 105 -1.15 11.37 -8.79
N LYS A 106 -1.18 12.05 -7.64
CA LYS A 106 -0.09 12.86 -7.08
C LYS A 106 0.46 12.20 -5.82
N VAL A 107 1.77 12.01 -5.77
CA VAL A 107 2.46 11.46 -4.59
C VAL A 107 2.21 12.28 -3.32
N ASP A 108 2.08 13.60 -3.44
CA ASP A 108 1.81 14.48 -2.28
C ASP A 108 0.48 14.18 -1.59
N SER A 109 -0.51 13.70 -2.34
CA SER A 109 -1.80 13.29 -1.79
C SER A 109 -1.73 11.99 -0.98
N TRP A 110 -0.67 11.21 -1.19
CA TRP A 110 -0.42 9.97 -0.46
C TRP A 110 0.50 10.16 0.74
N LYS A 111 1.33 11.21 0.83
CA LYS A 111 2.36 11.36 1.89
C LYS A 111 1.84 11.09 3.31
N ASN A 112 0.80 11.82 3.73
CA ASN A 112 0.21 11.65 5.07
C ASN A 112 -0.57 10.34 5.21
N LEU A 113 -1.15 9.84 4.11
CA LEU A 113 -1.95 8.62 4.13
C LEU A 113 -1.05 7.37 4.22
N ALA A 114 0.08 7.37 3.51
CA ALA A 114 1.07 6.30 3.51
C ALA A 114 1.72 6.13 4.89
N ASP A 115 2.00 7.24 5.59
CA ASP A 115 2.41 7.23 6.99
C ASP A 115 1.40 6.49 7.88
N LYS A 116 0.12 6.86 7.77
CA LYS A 116 -0.97 6.20 8.49
C LYS A 116 -1.12 4.74 8.10
N VAL A 117 -0.91 4.39 6.83
CA VAL A 117 -0.93 3.00 6.36
C VAL A 117 0.19 2.20 7.02
N LEU A 118 1.41 2.70 7.07
CA LEU A 118 2.52 2.01 7.74
C LEU A 118 2.28 1.85 9.24
N VAL A 119 1.79 2.90 9.91
CA VAL A 119 1.46 2.85 11.34
C VAL A 119 0.32 1.86 11.60
N ALA A 120 -0.75 1.90 10.80
CA ALA A 120 -1.87 0.96 10.91
C ALA A 120 -1.45 -0.48 10.60
N ALA A 121 -0.50 -0.68 9.68
CA ALA A 121 0.08 -1.98 9.41
C ALA A 121 0.96 -2.47 10.57
N GLY A 122 1.32 -1.62 11.53
CA GLY A 122 2.28 -1.97 12.58
C GLY A 122 3.63 -2.34 11.97
N TRP A 123 4.19 -1.43 11.17
CA TRP A 123 5.36 -1.62 10.29
C TRP A 123 6.54 -2.43 10.88
N GLU A 124 6.78 -2.39 12.19
CA GLU A 124 7.82 -3.21 12.87
C GLU A 124 7.53 -4.72 12.84
N ASN A 125 6.25 -5.12 12.91
CA ASN A 125 5.82 -6.51 13.07
C ASN A 125 4.81 -6.98 12.01
N GLY A 126 4.20 -6.06 11.27
CA GLY A 126 3.21 -6.34 10.23
C GLY A 126 3.76 -6.31 8.82
N VAL A 127 5.04 -5.95 8.64
CA VAL A 127 5.72 -5.95 7.34
C VAL A 127 7.04 -6.71 7.47
N TYR A 128 7.18 -7.79 6.71
CA TYR A 128 8.40 -8.56 6.65
C TYR A 128 9.47 -7.81 5.85
N LEU A 129 10.60 -7.55 6.49
CA LEU A 129 11.79 -6.98 5.86
C LEU A 129 12.78 -8.09 5.51
N ASN A 130 13.23 -8.08 4.25
CA ASN A 130 14.30 -8.95 3.78
C ASN A 130 15.55 -8.14 3.45
N GLY A 131 16.72 -8.64 3.88
CA GLY A 131 18.03 -8.04 3.64
C GLY A 131 18.54 -7.19 4.81
N THR A 132 19.87 -7.07 4.90
CA THR A 132 20.56 -6.37 6.01
C THR A 132 20.99 -4.95 5.61
N ASN A 133 21.59 -4.78 4.43
CA ASN A 133 22.10 -3.49 3.95
C ASN A 133 21.19 -2.83 2.91
N SER A 134 20.41 -3.63 2.19
CA SER A 134 19.39 -3.20 1.23
C SER A 134 18.09 -3.87 1.62
N LYS A 135 17.33 -3.20 2.49
CA LYS A 135 16.07 -3.73 3.02
C LYS A 135 15.02 -3.69 1.90
N THR A 136 14.27 -4.77 1.77
CA THR A 136 13.16 -4.87 0.82
C THR A 136 11.93 -5.39 1.53
N ALA A 137 10.78 -4.84 1.18
CA ALA A 137 9.46 -5.29 1.62
C ALA A 137 8.62 -5.67 0.40
N LYS A 138 7.55 -6.44 0.61
CA LYS A 138 6.59 -6.78 -0.45
C LYS A 138 5.21 -6.25 -0.09
N VAL A 139 4.60 -5.58 -1.05
CA VAL A 139 3.26 -5.01 -0.92
C VAL A 139 2.50 -5.22 -2.23
N ASP A 140 1.23 -5.57 -2.12
CA ASP A 140 0.25 -5.44 -3.20
C ASP A 140 -0.61 -4.20 -2.93
N ILE A 141 -0.77 -3.34 -3.92
CA ILE A 141 -1.55 -2.11 -3.82
C ILE A 141 -2.60 -2.16 -4.91
N GLU A 142 -3.85 -2.20 -4.50
CA GLU A 142 -4.98 -2.35 -5.42
C GLU A 142 -5.95 -1.20 -5.20
N THR A 143 -6.10 -0.38 -6.23
CA THR A 143 -6.87 0.87 -6.18
C THR A 143 -8.14 0.80 -7.04
N GLY A 144 -9.00 1.82 -6.98
CA GLY A 144 -10.24 1.83 -7.75
C GLY A 144 -11.35 0.90 -7.22
N ILE A 145 -11.24 0.43 -5.97
CA ILE A 145 -12.21 -0.50 -5.37
C ILE A 145 -13.43 0.30 -4.91
N LYS A 146 -14.60 0.03 -5.49
CA LYS A 146 -15.85 0.74 -5.10
C LYS A 146 -16.42 0.16 -3.81
N GLY A 147 -16.73 1.01 -2.85
CA GLY A 147 -17.40 0.65 -1.61
C GLY A 147 -18.39 1.73 -1.18
N LYS A 148 -19.11 1.50 -0.09
CA LYS A 148 -20.02 2.52 0.45
C LYS A 148 -19.26 3.65 1.12
N ASN A 149 -19.68 4.88 0.88
CA ASN A 149 -19.09 6.05 1.51
C ASN A 149 -19.22 5.97 3.04
N PHE A 150 -18.22 6.51 3.73
CA PHE A 150 -18.14 6.44 5.20
C PHE A 150 -19.27 7.19 5.91
N GLU A 151 -19.65 8.37 5.42
CA GLU A 151 -20.62 9.28 6.04
C GLU A 151 -22.04 9.08 5.51
N ASP A 152 -22.18 8.74 4.22
CA ASP A 152 -23.46 8.57 3.54
C ASP A 152 -23.50 7.25 2.77
N THR A 153 -24.14 6.23 3.35
CA THR A 153 -24.21 4.88 2.76
C THR A 153 -25.02 4.81 1.45
N ASN A 154 -25.71 5.89 1.05
CA ASN A 154 -26.37 5.97 -0.25
C ASN A 154 -25.41 6.36 -1.38
N LYS A 155 -24.21 6.84 -1.03
CA LYS A 155 -23.14 7.17 -1.97
C LYS A 155 -22.06 6.07 -1.94
N ASP A 156 -21.32 6.02 -3.04
CA ASP A 156 -20.14 5.17 -3.15
C ASP A 156 -18.88 6.03 -3.03
N ASP A 157 -17.85 5.45 -2.42
CA ASP A 157 -16.48 5.96 -2.40
C ASP A 157 -15.55 4.97 -3.12
N THR A 158 -14.37 5.46 -3.47
CA THR A 158 -13.28 4.63 -3.99
C THR A 158 -12.27 4.35 -2.89
N TYR A 159 -11.84 3.10 -2.78
CA TYR A 159 -10.91 2.61 -1.78
C TYR A 159 -9.65 2.03 -2.43
N THR A 160 -8.56 2.06 -1.66
CA THR A 160 -7.31 1.36 -1.98
C THR A 160 -7.00 0.37 -0.86
N ILE A 161 -6.64 -0.85 -1.24
CA ILE A 161 -6.24 -1.92 -0.31
C ILE A 161 -4.74 -2.15 -0.46
N PHE A 162 -4.04 -2.14 0.66
CA PHE A 162 -2.64 -2.50 0.79
C PHE A 162 -2.55 -3.87 1.44
N VAL A 163 -1.83 -4.80 0.82
CA VAL A 163 -1.56 -6.14 1.38
C VAL A 163 -0.06 -6.30 1.54
N PHE A 164 0.42 -6.23 2.78
CA PHE A 164 1.81 -6.45 3.10
C PHE A 164 2.07 -7.92 3.39
N ALA A 165 3.19 -8.45 2.89
CA ALA A 165 3.72 -9.70 3.38
C ALA A 165 4.19 -9.49 4.83
N LYS A 166 3.55 -10.16 5.80
CA LYS A 166 3.92 -10.07 7.22
C LYS A 166 4.92 -11.13 7.64
N THR A 167 4.85 -12.30 7.03
CA THR A 167 5.72 -13.44 7.35
C THR A 167 6.66 -13.76 6.19
N LYS A 168 7.77 -14.45 6.51
CA LYS A 168 8.71 -14.93 5.48
C LYS A 168 8.01 -15.79 4.40
N PRO A 169 7.12 -16.75 4.75
CA PRO A 169 6.37 -17.51 3.74
C PRO A 169 5.56 -16.64 2.78
N ALA A 170 4.89 -15.59 3.29
CA ALA A 170 4.17 -14.64 2.43
C ALA A 170 5.12 -13.85 1.53
N TYR A 171 6.27 -13.43 2.06
CA TYR A 171 7.29 -12.72 1.30
C TYR A 171 7.90 -13.60 0.19
N ASP A 172 8.10 -14.90 0.43
CA ASP A 172 8.72 -15.79 -0.54
C ASP A 172 7.77 -16.16 -1.71
N LYS A 173 6.47 -15.88 -1.61
CA LYS A 173 5.52 -16.07 -2.72
C LYS A 173 5.86 -15.16 -3.91
N LYS A 174 5.70 -15.71 -5.11
CA LYS A 174 5.99 -15.04 -6.38
C LYS A 174 4.80 -14.22 -6.85
#